data_AF-A0A7S2BKL0-F1
#
_entry.id   AF-A0A7S2BKL0-F1
#
_cell.length_a   1.000
_cell.length_b   1.000
_cell.length_c   1.000
_cell.angle_alpha   90.00
_cell.angle_beta   90.00
_cell.angle_gamma   90.00
#
_symmetry.space_group_name_H-M   'P 1'
#
loop_
_entity.id
_entity.type
_entity.pdbx_description
1 polymer ?
#
loop_
_entity_poly.entity_id
_entity_poly.type
_entity_poly.pdbx_seq_one_letter_code
_entity_poly.pdbx_strand_id
1 'polypeptide(L)'
;VAPDGFPRCRTVTVGKHVAEDLSEITVATRAHTRKCEEIASGGKATVFWQEKSGMGAWLSAACEARVEAGEGDKAKVLLRPLRLEMQDYNTNITGCGTDCWKPAVLERRDGAWVKVQ
;
A
#
# COMPACT_ATOMS: atom_id res chain seq x y z
N VAL A 1 3.12 -13.68 4.65
CA VAL A 1 3.83 -13.47 5.95
C VAL A 1 5.12 -14.26 5.87
N ALA A 2 6.24 -13.71 6.36
CA ALA A 2 7.50 -14.45 6.30
C ALA A 2 7.41 -15.77 7.10
N PRO A 3 8.22 -16.80 6.79
CA PRO A 3 8.13 -18.10 7.46
C PRO A 3 8.32 -18.05 8.98
N ASP A 4 9.01 -17.03 9.49
CA ASP A 4 9.23 -16.79 10.91
C ASP A 4 8.10 -16.01 11.59
N GLY A 5 7.04 -15.67 10.86
CA GLY A 5 5.87 -14.94 11.38
C GLY A 5 6.07 -13.42 11.51
N PHE A 6 7.27 -12.89 11.22
CA PHE A 6 7.56 -11.46 11.37
C PHE A 6 7.32 -10.69 10.08
N PRO A 7 6.79 -9.46 10.14
CA PRO A 7 6.65 -8.61 8.95
C PRO A 7 8.02 -8.18 8.44
N ARG A 8 8.15 -8.06 7.12
CA ARG A 8 9.32 -7.48 6.45
C ARG A 8 8.94 -6.13 5.88
N CYS A 9 9.80 -5.14 6.10
CA CYS A 9 9.63 -3.79 5.55
C CYS A 9 10.83 -3.40 4.71
N ARG A 10 10.58 -2.65 3.63
CA ARG A 10 11.60 -2.02 2.80
C ARG A 10 11.04 -0.81 2.09
N THR A 11 11.90 0.18 1.86
CA THR A 11 11.58 1.28 0.97
C THR A 11 11.61 0.80 -0.48
N VAL A 12 10.61 1.18 -1.25
CA VAL A 12 10.49 0.94 -2.69
C VAL A 12 10.07 2.22 -3.39
N THR A 13 10.48 2.38 -4.63
CA THR A 13 10.04 3.48 -5.48
C THR A 13 8.92 2.97 -6.38
N VAL A 14 7.73 3.55 -6.25
CA VAL A 14 6.55 3.21 -7.07
C VAL A 14 6.42 4.08 -8.33
N GLY A 15 7.09 5.24 -8.39
CA GLY A 15 7.16 6.10 -9.58
C GLY A 15 5.77 6.42 -10.16
N LYS A 16 5.62 6.29 -11.49
CA LYS A 16 4.35 6.48 -12.23
C LYS A 16 3.45 5.24 -12.22
N HIS A 17 3.73 4.25 -11.37
CA HIS A 17 3.05 2.96 -11.38
C HIS A 17 2.00 2.82 -10.28
N VAL A 18 1.36 3.93 -9.95
CA VAL A 18 0.21 3.99 -9.05
C VAL A 18 -0.96 4.47 -9.89
N ALA A 19 -2.03 3.67 -9.98
CA ALA A 19 -3.26 4.10 -10.62
C ALA A 19 -3.83 5.34 -9.91
N GLU A 20 -4.41 6.27 -10.65
CA GLU A 20 -4.94 7.54 -10.09
C GLU A 20 -5.98 7.32 -9.00
N ASP A 21 -6.77 6.25 -9.12
CA ASP A 21 -7.79 5.85 -8.17
C ASP A 21 -7.28 4.83 -7.14
N LEU A 22 -5.96 4.61 -7.04
CA LEU A 22 -5.35 3.61 -6.16
C LEU A 22 -5.90 2.17 -6.36
N SER A 23 -6.47 1.82 -7.52
CA SER A 23 -6.93 0.44 -7.77
C SER A 23 -5.78 -0.56 -7.88
N GLU A 24 -4.62 -0.07 -8.30
CA GLU A 24 -3.44 -0.88 -8.55
C GLU A 24 -2.17 -0.08 -8.30
N ILE A 25 -1.19 -0.74 -7.68
CA ILE A 25 0.16 -0.24 -7.49
C ILE A 25 1.11 -1.31 -8.01
N THR A 26 2.05 -0.93 -8.87
CA THR A 26 3.10 -1.84 -9.34
C THR A 26 4.44 -1.44 -8.75
N VAL A 27 5.18 -2.42 -8.25
CA VAL A 27 6.56 -2.26 -7.79
C VAL A 27 7.47 -3.12 -8.66
N ALA A 28 8.39 -2.48 -9.38
CA ALA A 28 9.41 -3.19 -10.14
C ALA A 28 10.47 -3.81 -9.21
N THR A 29 10.93 -5.01 -9.55
CA THR A 29 11.96 -5.72 -8.80
C THR A 29 12.77 -6.67 -9.68
N ARG A 30 13.87 -7.20 -9.14
CA ARG A 30 14.50 -8.41 -9.66
C ARG A 30 13.65 -9.64 -9.38
N ALA A 31 13.72 -10.63 -10.27
CA ALA A 31 13.17 -11.95 -10.05
C ALA A 31 13.97 -12.70 -8.97
N HIS A 32 13.49 -13.88 -8.55
CA HIS A 32 14.19 -14.78 -7.62
C HIS A 32 14.69 -14.12 -6.32
N THR A 33 13.99 -13.10 -5.84
CA THR A 33 14.28 -12.50 -4.54
C THR A 33 13.38 -13.11 -3.48
N ARG A 34 13.88 -13.23 -2.25
CA ARG A 34 13.11 -13.68 -1.08
C ARG A 34 11.73 -13.02 -0.97
N LYS A 35 11.63 -11.71 -1.24
CA LYS A 35 10.35 -11.00 -1.19
C LYS A 35 9.35 -11.48 -2.24
N CYS A 36 9.82 -11.91 -3.42
CA CYS A 36 8.94 -12.45 -4.44
C CYS A 36 8.36 -13.79 -3.96
N GLU A 37 9.15 -14.62 -3.32
CA GLU A 37 8.72 -15.90 -2.74
C GLU A 37 7.74 -15.68 -1.57
N GLU A 38 8.05 -14.75 -0.67
CA GLU A 38 7.18 -14.39 0.46
C GLU A 38 5.83 -13.79 -0.01
N ILE A 39 5.84 -12.98 -1.06
CA ILE A 39 4.61 -12.39 -1.63
C ILE A 39 3.83 -13.44 -2.41
N ALA A 40 4.49 -14.26 -3.21
CA ALA A 40 3.83 -15.32 -3.98
C ALA A 40 3.14 -16.36 -3.08
N SER A 41 3.72 -16.65 -1.91
CA SER A 41 3.13 -17.57 -0.92
C SER A 41 2.06 -16.90 -0.04
N GLY A 42 2.28 -15.65 0.38
CA GLY A 42 1.40 -14.98 1.33
C GLY A 42 0.23 -14.21 0.71
N GLY A 43 0.38 -13.73 -0.52
CA GLY A 43 -0.65 -12.99 -1.26
C GLY A 43 -1.07 -11.64 -0.64
N LYS A 44 -0.38 -11.16 0.40
CA LYS A 44 -0.78 -9.98 1.18
C LYS A 44 0.43 -9.10 1.44
N ALA A 45 0.23 -7.79 1.29
CA ALA A 45 1.23 -6.79 1.62
C ALA A 45 0.57 -5.48 2.04
N THR A 46 1.32 -4.64 2.75
CA THR A 46 0.91 -3.28 3.08
C THR A 46 1.87 -2.30 2.43
N VAL A 47 1.34 -1.26 1.80
CA VAL A 47 2.14 -0.13 1.33
C VAL A 47 1.89 1.05 2.26
N PHE A 48 2.96 1.69 2.70
CA PHE A 48 2.90 2.82 3.61
C PHE A 48 3.63 4.02 3.00
N TRP A 49 2.95 5.16 2.97
CA TRP A 49 3.50 6.45 2.60
C TRP A 49 3.38 7.39 3.79
N GLN A 50 4.42 8.19 3.99
CA GLN A 50 4.44 9.23 5.01
C GLN A 50 5.09 10.47 4.42
N GLU A 51 4.42 11.60 4.59
CA GLU A 51 4.98 12.91 4.35
C GLU A 51 6.10 13.17 5.37
N LYS A 52 7.30 13.50 4.89
CA LYS A 52 8.47 13.72 5.75
C LYS A 52 8.52 15.12 6.39
N SER A 53 7.61 16.02 6.01
CA SER A 53 7.55 17.41 6.48
C SER A 53 6.43 17.64 7.51
N GLY A 54 6.70 18.50 8.49
CA GLY A 54 5.68 18.98 9.45
C GLY A 54 5.12 17.90 10.38
N MET A 55 3.84 18.01 10.72
CA MET A 55 3.13 17.01 11.55
C MET A 55 2.77 15.73 10.77
N GLY A 56 3.13 15.65 9.48
CA GLY A 56 3.23 14.45 8.67
C GLY A 56 1.91 13.74 8.36
N ALA A 57 1.34 13.99 7.18
CA ALA A 57 0.27 13.13 6.67
C ALA A 57 0.80 11.71 6.36
N TRP A 58 -0.06 10.70 6.49
CA TRP A 58 0.29 9.32 6.13
C TRP A 58 -0.87 8.57 5.49
N LEU A 59 -0.52 7.55 4.72
CA LEU A 59 -1.42 6.63 4.04
C LEU A 59 -0.89 5.21 4.19
N SER A 60 -1.74 4.30 4.63
CA SER A 60 -1.51 2.85 4.67
C SER A 60 -2.52 2.16 3.77
N ALA A 61 -2.05 1.35 2.83
CA ALA A 61 -2.87 0.55 1.93
C ALA A 61 -2.66 -0.94 2.22
N ALA A 62 -3.70 -1.62 2.72
CA ALA A 62 -3.70 -3.06 2.84
C ALA A 62 -4.10 -3.68 1.50
N CYS A 63 -3.21 -4.50 0.94
CA CYS A 63 -3.32 -4.98 -0.43
C CYS A 63 -3.36 -6.50 -0.51
N GLU A 64 -4.12 -7.00 -1.47
CA GLU A 64 -3.77 -8.26 -2.12
C GLU A 64 -2.53 -8.04 -2.98
N ALA A 65 -1.62 -9.00 -2.98
CA ALA A 65 -0.34 -8.89 -3.65
C ALA A 65 -0.06 -10.13 -4.50
N ARG A 66 0.45 -9.94 -5.71
CA ARG A 66 0.92 -11.02 -6.57
C ARG A 66 2.20 -10.65 -7.29
N VAL A 67 3.01 -11.66 -7.59
CA VAL A 67 4.22 -11.48 -8.40
C VAL A 67 3.93 -11.86 -9.84
N GLU A 68 4.27 -10.99 -10.77
CA GLU A 68 4.27 -11.26 -12.19
C GLU A 68 5.70 -11.32 -12.72
N ALA A 69 5.98 -12.29 -13.59
CA ALA A 69 7.25 -12.39 -14.28
C ALA A 69 7.42 -11.19 -15.23
N GLY A 70 8.61 -10.61 -15.25
CA GLY A 70 9.03 -9.64 -16.25
C GLY A 70 10.02 -10.26 -17.23
N GLU A 71 10.62 -9.42 -18.08
CA GLU A 71 11.66 -9.86 -19.01
C GLU A 71 12.99 -10.12 -18.30
N GLY A 72 13.58 -11.29 -18.54
CA GLY A 72 14.86 -11.69 -17.95
C GLY A 72 14.78 -11.86 -16.43
N ASP A 73 15.74 -11.29 -15.70
CA ASP A 73 15.77 -11.30 -14.21
C ASP A 73 14.92 -10.17 -13.60
N LYS A 74 13.79 -9.83 -14.24
CA LYS A 74 12.87 -8.80 -13.74
C LYS A 74 11.57 -9.45 -13.31
N ALA A 75 10.95 -8.86 -12.31
CA ALA A 75 9.59 -9.19 -11.88
C ALA A 75 8.86 -7.91 -11.47
N LYS A 76 7.54 -8.00 -11.44
CA LYS A 76 6.65 -6.94 -10.95
C LYS A 76 5.87 -7.48 -9.77
N VAL A 77 5.77 -6.70 -8.71
CA VAL A 77 4.81 -6.96 -7.65
C VAL A 77 3.60 -6.08 -7.94
N LEU A 78 2.47 -6.70 -8.23
CA LEU A 78 1.19 -6.02 -8.33
C LEU A 78 0.50 -6.06 -6.97
N LEU A 79 0.01 -4.91 -6.56
CA LEU A 79 -0.66 -4.67 -5.30
C LEU A 79 -2.02 -4.08 -5.62
N ARG A 80 -3.08 -4.72 -5.13
CA ARG A 80 -4.46 -4.26 -5.24
C ARG A 80 -4.94 -3.82 -3.86
N PRO A 81 -4.93 -2.51 -3.57
CA PRO A 81 -5.47 -1.99 -2.32
C PRO A 81 -6.94 -2.39 -2.13
N LEU A 82 -7.24 -2.95 -0.97
CA LEU A 82 -8.60 -3.28 -0.54
C LEU A 82 -9.11 -2.31 0.53
N ARG A 83 -8.18 -1.80 1.34
CA ARG A 83 -8.46 -0.89 2.44
C ARG A 83 -7.36 0.17 2.54
N LEU A 84 -7.79 1.42 2.68
CA LEU A 84 -6.94 2.57 2.92
C LEU A 84 -7.21 3.10 4.31
N GLU A 85 -6.14 3.37 5.06
CA GLU A 85 -6.18 4.11 6.31
C GLU A 85 -5.29 5.32 6.14
N MET A 86 -5.79 6.51 6.45
CA MET A 86 -5.07 7.74 6.22
C MET A 86 -5.34 8.77 7.30
N GLN A 87 -4.35 9.61 7.52
CA GLN A 87 -4.47 10.75 8.40
C GLN A 87 -3.72 11.93 7.78
N ASP A 88 -4.35 13.10 7.87
CA ASP A 88 -3.70 14.37 7.65
C ASP A 88 -3.84 15.25 8.89
N TYR A 89 -2.75 15.37 9.64
CA TYR A 89 -2.70 16.20 10.84
C TYR A 89 -2.59 17.70 10.53
N ASN A 90 -2.11 18.07 9.34
CA ASN A 90 -1.84 19.45 8.97
C ASN A 90 -3.10 20.13 8.42
N THR A 91 -3.71 19.54 7.40
CA THR A 91 -4.85 20.17 6.69
C THR A 91 -6.20 19.80 7.31
N ASN A 92 -6.21 18.80 8.19
CA ASN A 92 -7.41 18.25 8.83
C ASN A 92 -8.49 17.77 7.85
N ILE A 93 -8.12 17.47 6.60
CA ILE A 93 -9.03 16.91 5.57
C ILE A 93 -9.69 15.63 6.09
N THR A 94 -8.94 14.79 6.81
CA THR A 94 -9.42 13.49 7.32
C THR A 94 -10.25 13.61 8.59
N GLY A 95 -10.05 14.65 9.41
CA GLY A 95 -10.67 14.78 10.74
C GLY A 95 -12.04 15.48 10.76
N CYS A 96 -12.55 15.94 9.62
CA CYS A 96 -13.86 16.60 9.47
C CYS A 96 -14.18 17.67 10.56
N GLY A 97 -13.16 18.34 11.09
CA GLY A 97 -13.31 19.38 12.12
C GLY A 97 -13.53 18.90 13.56
N THR A 98 -13.52 17.60 13.85
CA THR A 98 -13.94 17.10 15.18
C THR A 98 -12.90 16.24 15.92
N ASP A 99 -11.96 15.58 15.24
CA ASP A 99 -10.89 14.78 15.88
C ASP A 99 -9.76 14.44 14.90
N CYS A 100 -8.56 15.02 15.05
CA CYS A 100 -7.42 14.78 14.16
C CYS A 100 -6.63 13.51 14.48
N TRP A 101 -7.09 12.69 15.43
CA TRP A 101 -6.41 11.45 15.85
C TRP A 101 -7.05 10.16 15.33
N LYS A 102 -8.25 10.25 14.76
CA LYS A 102 -8.95 9.10 14.17
C LYS A 102 -8.67 9.02 12.67
N PRO A 103 -8.01 7.96 12.18
CA PRO A 103 -7.78 7.77 10.76
C PRO A 103 -9.10 7.71 9.99
N ALA A 104 -9.12 8.37 8.83
CA ALA A 104 -10.15 8.13 7.83
C ALA A 104 -9.88 6.78 7.18
N VAL A 105 -10.93 5.99 7.02
CA VAL A 105 -10.84 4.63 6.49
C VAL A 105 -11.71 4.52 5.25
N LEU A 106 -11.12 4.03 4.15
CA LEU A 106 -11.84 3.68 2.94
C LEU A 106 -11.68 2.21 2.62
N GLU A 107 -12.75 1.58 2.15
CA GLU A 107 -12.75 0.21 1.66
C GLU A 107 -13.19 0.18 0.20
N ARG A 108 -12.60 -0.71 -0.60
CA ARG A 108 -13.00 -0.90 -1.98
C ARG A 108 -14.27 -1.76 -1.99
N ARG A 109 -15.37 -1.21 -2.53
CA ARG A 109 -16.67 -1.90 -2.69
C ARG A 109 -17.19 -1.63 -4.09
N ASP A 110 -17.55 -2.69 -4.82
CA ASP A 110 -18.09 -2.62 -6.19
C ASP A 110 -17.27 -1.72 -7.13
N GLY A 111 -15.94 -1.78 -7.01
CA GLY A 111 -15.01 -1.00 -7.84
C GLY A 111 -14.79 0.44 -7.41
N ALA A 112 -15.44 0.93 -6.34
CA ALA A 112 -15.30 2.29 -5.83
C ALA A 112 -14.75 2.32 -4.40
N TRP A 113 -14.22 3.48 -3.98
CA TRP A 113 -13.84 3.72 -2.58
C TRP A 113 -15.04 4.21 -1.77
N VAL A 114 -15.31 3.53 -0.67
CA VAL A 114 -16.37 3.91 0.27
C VAL A 114 -15.73 4.25 1.61
N LYS A 115 -15.98 5.48 2.11
CA LYS A 115 -15.57 5.87 3.46
C LYS A 115 -16.40 5.08 4.48
N VAL A 116 -15.72 4.39 5.40
CA VAL A 116 -16.36 3.58 6.45
C VAL A 116 -16.07 4.09 7.86
N GLN A 117 -15.12 5.02 7.99
CA GLN A 117 -14.81 5.77 9.21
C GLN A 117 -14.22 7.13 8.83
#